data_AF-A0A0F9IDK3-F1
#
_entry.id   AF-A0A0F9IDK3-F1
#
_cell.length_a   1.000
_cell.length_b   1.000
_cell.length_c   1.000
_cell.angle_alpha   90.00
_cell.angle_beta   90.00
_cell.angle_gamma   90.00
#
_symmetry.space_group_name_H-M   'P 1'
#
loop_
_entity.id
_entity.type
_entity.pdbx_description
1 polymer ?
#
loop_
_entity_poly.entity_id
_entity_poly.type
_entity_poly.pdbx_seq_one_letter_code
_entity_poly.pdbx_strand_id
1 'polypeptide(L)'
;MWLMPDVIKDNDNVGLAAQLLDVSEFKIFEQAYRLWFGQVPDLKSTEDFFSNYLRGGIAPYWVRDMSRKVLDKCGRGSCEPEDFGLKRPEGDPETKARGQWYIIMLVIGLSAFFYMVINTPLPPF
;
A
#
# COMPACT_ATOMS: atom_id res chain seq x y z
N MET A 1 4.17 -22.32 -8.59
CA MET A 1 2.95 -22.70 -7.85
C MET A 1 1.85 -21.73 -8.27
N TRP A 2 0.99 -22.17 -9.18
CA TRP A 2 -0.07 -21.37 -9.78
C TRP A 2 -1.28 -21.42 -8.84
N LEU A 3 -1.60 -20.32 -8.19
CA LEU A 3 -2.85 -20.11 -7.47
C LEU A 3 -3.62 -19.03 -8.23
N MET A 4 -4.35 -19.41 -9.26
CA MET A 4 -5.52 -18.64 -9.69
C MET A 4 -6.76 -19.37 -9.19
N PRO A 5 -7.26 -19.07 -7.99
CA PRO A 5 -8.64 -19.35 -7.69
C PRO A 5 -9.48 -18.24 -8.32
N ASP A 6 -10.29 -18.64 -9.30
CA ASP A 6 -11.67 -18.22 -9.48
C ASP A 6 -11.99 -16.76 -9.09
N VAL A 7 -12.16 -15.91 -10.12
CA VAL A 7 -12.98 -14.69 -10.06
C VAL A 7 -12.77 -13.90 -8.77
N ILE A 8 -11.59 -13.29 -8.69
CA ILE A 8 -11.35 -12.20 -7.76
C ILE A 8 -12.48 -11.21 -7.93
N LYS A 9 -13.32 -11.09 -6.90
CA LYS A 9 -14.44 -10.16 -6.84
C LYS A 9 -13.88 -8.84 -7.35
N ASP A 10 -14.45 -8.25 -8.41
CA ASP A 10 -13.75 -7.24 -9.21
C ASP A 10 -13.08 -6.08 -8.46
N ASN A 11 -13.51 -5.84 -7.21
CA ASN A 11 -12.94 -4.85 -6.31
C ASN A 11 -11.60 -5.30 -5.67
N ASP A 12 -11.40 -6.60 -5.43
CA ASP A 12 -10.16 -7.17 -4.88
C ASP A 12 -9.01 -7.14 -5.92
N ASN A 13 -9.33 -6.90 -7.20
CA ASN A 13 -8.33 -6.73 -8.26
C ASN A 13 -7.43 -5.52 -8.04
N VAL A 14 -7.92 -4.48 -7.35
CA VAL A 14 -7.15 -3.25 -7.14
C VAL A 14 -5.98 -3.50 -6.19
N GLY A 15 -6.23 -4.18 -5.07
CA GLY A 15 -5.20 -4.52 -4.09
C GLY A 15 -4.15 -5.45 -4.68
N LEU A 16 -4.56 -6.42 -5.50
CA LEU A 16 -3.62 -7.31 -6.18
C LEU A 16 -2.81 -6.61 -7.27
N ALA A 17 -3.42 -5.71 -8.03
CA ALA A 17 -2.70 -4.89 -8.99
C ALA A 17 -1.66 -4.00 -8.30
N ALA A 18 -2.00 -3.38 -7.16
CA ALA A 18 -1.08 -2.62 -6.33
C ALA A 18 0.11 -3.48 -5.84
N GLN A 19 -0.16 -4.69 -5.34
CA GLN A 19 0.89 -5.62 -4.91
C GLN A 19 1.81 -6.04 -6.04
N LEU A 20 1.26 -6.38 -7.21
CA LEU A 20 2.06 -6.80 -8.37
C LEU A 20 2.96 -5.70 -8.91
N LEU A 21 2.52 -4.45 -8.81
CA LEU A 21 3.27 -3.29 -9.27
C LEU A 21 4.18 -2.67 -8.19
N ASP A 22 4.10 -3.16 -6.96
CA ASP A 22 4.82 -2.63 -5.79
C ASP A 22 4.51 -1.13 -5.55
N VAL A 23 3.22 -0.78 -5.58
CA VAL A 23 2.72 0.59 -5.36
C VAL A 23 1.52 0.56 -4.41
N SER A 24 1.17 1.71 -3.84
CA SER A 24 -0.06 1.83 -3.05
C SER A 24 -1.30 1.80 -3.94
N GLU A 25 -2.43 1.33 -3.40
CA GLU A 25 -3.73 1.37 -4.10
C GLU A 25 -4.11 2.81 -4.49
N PHE A 26 -3.75 3.80 -3.68
CA PHE A 26 -3.96 5.21 -4.02
C PHE A 26 -3.23 5.63 -5.30
N LYS A 27 -1.99 5.13 -5.53
CA LYS A 27 -1.24 5.39 -6.76
C LYS A 27 -1.90 4.77 -7.98
N ILE A 28 -2.55 3.61 -7.84
CA ILE A 28 -3.38 3.03 -8.89
C ILE A 28 -4.52 3.98 -9.25
N PHE A 29 -5.18 4.61 -8.26
CA PHE A 29 -6.25 5.58 -8.50
C PHE A 29 -5.76 6.82 -9.24
N GLU A 30 -4.67 7.45 -8.79
CA GLU A 30 -4.11 8.63 -9.47
C GLU A 30 -3.79 8.33 -10.93
N GLN A 31 -3.15 7.18 -11.19
CA GLN A 31 -2.72 6.83 -12.52
C GLN A 31 -3.88 6.37 -13.41
N ALA A 32 -4.82 5.61 -12.88
CA ALA A 32 -6.01 5.19 -13.61
C ALA A 32 -6.83 6.42 -14.05
N TYR A 33 -6.95 7.43 -13.18
CA TYR A 33 -7.61 8.68 -13.53
C TYR A 33 -6.86 9.40 -14.66
N ARG A 34 -5.52 9.49 -14.56
CA ARG A 34 -4.69 10.11 -15.59
C ARG A 34 -4.81 9.42 -16.95
N LEU A 35 -4.80 8.09 -16.97
CA LEU A 35 -4.95 7.30 -18.20
C LEU A 35 -6.35 7.42 -18.81
N TRP A 36 -7.38 7.50 -17.97
CA TRP A 36 -8.76 7.53 -18.42
C TRP A 36 -9.20 8.92 -18.89
N PHE A 37 -8.87 9.96 -18.13
CA PHE A 37 -9.31 11.34 -18.37
C PHE A 37 -8.24 12.20 -19.06
N GLY A 38 -7.01 11.70 -19.22
CA GLY A 38 -5.90 12.43 -19.86
C GLY A 38 -5.36 13.62 -19.05
N GLN A 39 -5.79 13.77 -17.79
CA GLN A 39 -5.46 14.90 -16.93
C GLN A 39 -4.95 14.43 -15.58
N VAL A 40 -4.08 15.24 -14.95
CA VAL A 40 -3.66 14.98 -13.56
C VAL A 40 -4.87 15.24 -12.66
N PRO A 41 -5.28 14.28 -11.82
CA PRO A 41 -6.40 14.52 -10.93
C PRO A 41 -6.07 15.59 -9.90
N ASP A 42 -7.09 16.34 -9.50
CA ASP A 42 -7.00 17.13 -8.26
C ASP A 42 -6.95 16.17 -7.06
N LEU A 43 -6.07 16.45 -6.09
CA LEU A 43 -5.81 15.56 -4.96
C LEU A 43 -7.10 15.23 -4.21
N LYS A 44 -7.91 16.26 -3.95
CA LYS A 44 -9.18 16.14 -3.23
C LYS A 44 -10.17 15.22 -3.95
N SER A 45 -10.24 15.33 -5.28
CA SER A 45 -11.13 14.47 -6.07
C SER A 45 -10.72 12.99 -6.01
N THR A 46 -9.41 12.71 -6.04
CA THR A 46 -8.90 11.33 -5.93
C THR A 46 -9.13 10.77 -4.54
N GLU A 47 -8.90 11.58 -3.50
CA GLU A 47 -9.16 11.23 -2.11
C GLU A 47 -10.64 10.91 -1.87
N ASP A 48 -11.57 11.65 -2.47
CA ASP A 48 -13.01 11.38 -2.36
C ASP A 48 -13.37 10.02 -2.98
N PHE A 49 -12.87 9.73 -4.19
CA PHE A 49 -13.09 8.43 -4.83
C PHE A 49 -12.45 7.28 -4.04
N PHE A 50 -11.24 7.48 -3.55
CA PHE A 50 -10.51 6.49 -2.77
C PHE A 50 -11.18 6.23 -1.42
N SER A 51 -11.62 7.26 -0.72
CA SER A 51 -12.34 7.16 0.56
C SER A 51 -13.69 6.45 0.41
N ASN A 52 -14.37 6.65 -0.72
CA ASN A 52 -15.60 5.91 -1.05
C ASN A 52 -15.31 4.44 -1.34
N TYR A 53 -14.21 4.14 -2.03
CA TYR A 53 -13.73 2.78 -2.23
C TYR A 53 -13.38 2.10 -0.91
N LEU A 54 -12.66 2.75 0.01
CA LEU A 54 -12.34 2.17 1.32
C LEU A 54 -13.57 1.87 2.18
N ARG A 55 -14.62 2.71 2.09
CA ARG A 55 -15.86 2.51 2.86
C ARG A 55 -16.81 1.50 2.25
N GLY A 56 -17.02 1.57 0.93
CA GLY A 56 -17.98 0.75 0.21
C GLY A 56 -17.39 -0.53 -0.37
N GLY A 57 -16.06 -0.63 -0.42
CA GLY A 57 -15.34 -1.69 -1.12
C GLY A 57 -15.59 -1.69 -2.62
N ILE A 58 -16.12 -0.62 -3.22
CA ILE A 58 -16.47 -0.56 -4.65
C ILE A 58 -15.50 0.39 -5.36
N ALA A 59 -14.68 -0.18 -6.23
CA ALA A 59 -13.75 0.61 -7.03
C ALA A 59 -14.46 1.23 -8.24
N PRO A 60 -14.17 2.49 -8.61
CA PRO A 60 -14.68 3.10 -9.83
C PRO A 60 -14.32 2.29 -11.08
N TYR A 61 -15.15 2.40 -12.13
CA TYR A 61 -14.97 1.62 -13.36
C TYR A 61 -13.58 1.77 -13.98
N TRP A 62 -13.06 3.00 -14.05
CA TRP A 62 -11.74 3.30 -14.61
C TRP A 62 -10.59 2.67 -13.80
N VAL A 63 -10.71 2.57 -12.47
CA VAL A 63 -9.75 1.84 -11.61
C VAL A 63 -9.79 0.35 -11.89
N ARG A 64 -11.00 -0.21 -12.00
CA ARG A 64 -11.21 -1.64 -12.26
C ARG A 64 -10.67 -2.05 -13.63
N ASP A 65 -10.89 -1.23 -14.65
CA ASP A 65 -10.34 -1.43 -15.99
C ASP A 65 -8.81 -1.46 -15.98
N MET A 66 -8.18 -0.48 -15.32
CA MET A 66 -6.73 -0.48 -15.16
C MET A 66 -6.24 -1.72 -14.40
N SER A 67 -6.87 -2.08 -13.29
CA SER A 67 -6.46 -3.21 -12.46
C SER A 67 -6.54 -4.54 -13.23
N ARG A 68 -7.56 -4.72 -14.06
CA ARG A 68 -7.68 -5.89 -14.95
C ARG A 68 -6.56 -5.91 -16.00
N LYS A 69 -6.21 -4.78 -16.60
CA LYS A 69 -5.09 -4.68 -17.55
C LYS A 69 -3.76 -5.03 -16.89
N VAL A 70 -3.55 -4.58 -15.66
CA VAL A 70 -2.36 -4.94 -14.87
C VAL A 70 -2.31 -6.45 -14.65
N LEU A 71 -3.39 -7.05 -14.16
CA LEU A 71 -3.46 -8.48 -13.90
C LEU A 71 -3.26 -9.33 -15.16
N ASP A 72 -3.87 -8.96 -16.29
CA ASP A 72 -3.70 -9.66 -17.56
C ASP A 72 -2.24 -9.56 -18.06
N LYS A 73 -1.64 -8.37 -18.02
CA LYS A 73 -0.24 -8.18 -18.45
C LYS A 73 0.73 -8.92 -17.55
N CYS A 74 0.50 -8.86 -16.24
CA CYS A 74 1.28 -9.57 -15.25
C CYS A 74 1.17 -11.09 -15.35
N GLY A 75 -0.03 -11.60 -15.63
CA GLY A 75 -0.25 -13.03 -15.87
C GLY A 75 0.52 -13.55 -17.09
N ARG A 76 0.85 -12.68 -18.05
CA ARG A 76 1.65 -12.99 -19.24
C ARG A 76 3.16 -12.86 -19.02
N GLY A 77 3.61 -12.53 -17.80
CA GLY A 77 5.03 -12.51 -17.42
C GLY A 77 5.72 -11.14 -17.54
N SER A 78 4.98 -10.06 -17.79
CA SER A 78 5.52 -8.68 -17.84
C SER A 78 4.77 -7.80 -16.82
N CYS A 79 5.46 -7.45 -15.73
CA CYS A 79 4.95 -6.63 -14.62
C CYS A 79 5.87 -5.44 -14.34
N GLU A 80 6.07 -4.59 -15.34
CA GLU A 80 6.84 -3.36 -15.14
C GLU A 80 5.87 -2.20 -14.88
N PRO A 81 5.93 -1.55 -13.70
CA PRO A 81 5.06 -0.42 -13.39
C PRO A 81 5.23 0.75 -14.37
N GLU A 82 6.39 0.86 -15.01
CA GLU A 82 6.70 1.85 -16.04
C GLU A 82 5.76 1.76 -17.24
N ASP A 83 5.33 0.54 -17.60
CA ASP A 83 4.37 0.32 -18.68
C ASP A 83 3.01 0.96 -18.43
N PHE A 84 2.67 1.16 -17.17
CA PHE A 84 1.45 1.79 -16.72
C PHE A 84 1.67 3.26 -16.37
N GLY A 85 2.88 3.79 -16.59
CA GLY A 85 3.30 5.15 -16.25
C GLY A 85 3.46 5.38 -14.75
N LEU A 86 3.65 4.32 -13.98
CA LEU A 86 3.96 4.37 -12.55
C LEU A 86 5.48 4.32 -12.34
N LYS A 87 5.99 5.14 -11.44
CA LYS A 87 7.35 4.99 -10.92
C LYS A 87 7.28 4.17 -9.64
N ARG A 88 8.16 3.17 -9.50
CA ARG A 88 8.34 2.51 -8.20
C ARG A 88 8.80 3.57 -7.20
N PRO A 89 8.27 3.57 -5.97
CA PRO A 89 8.88 4.36 -4.91
C PRO A 89 10.33 3.85 -4.76
N GLU A 90 11.31 4.67 -5.15
CA GLU A 90 12.70 4.40 -4.77
C GLU A 90 12.73 4.38 -3.25
N GLY A 91 13.01 3.22 -2.67
CA GLY A 91 13.12 3.06 -1.24
C GLY A 91 14.26 3.94 -0.75
N ASP A 92 13.93 5.12 -0.23
CA ASP A 92 14.92 6.07 0.26
C ASP A 92 15.69 5.41 1.43
N PRO A 93 16.99 5.12 1.26
CA PRO A 93 17.78 4.48 2.29
C PRO A 93 17.83 5.32 3.58
N GLU A 94 17.65 6.64 3.48
CA GLU A 94 17.67 7.55 4.62
C GLU A 94 16.46 7.35 5.55
N THR A 95 15.27 7.14 4.97
CA THR A 95 14.04 6.87 5.71
C THR A 95 14.11 5.52 6.46
N LYS A 96 14.77 4.51 5.87
CA LYS A 96 14.97 3.19 6.49
C LYS A 96 15.90 3.25 7.71
N ALA A 97 16.95 4.06 7.66
CA ALA A 97 17.91 4.22 8.74
C ALA A 97 17.29 4.92 9.97
N ARG A 98 16.43 5.92 9.76
CA ARG A 98 15.72 6.60 10.85
C ARG A 98 14.72 5.68 11.54
N GLY A 99 14.00 4.85 10.78
CA GLY A 99 13.07 3.86 11.34
C GLY A 99 13.74 2.86 12.29
N GLN A 100 14.93 2.36 11.94
CA GLN A 100 15.69 1.45 12.79
C GLN A 100 16.11 2.09 14.13
N TRP A 101 16.49 3.37 14.11
CA TRP A 101 16.87 4.08 15.33
C TRP A 101 15.72 4.21 16.34
N TYR A 102 14.50 4.48 15.86
CA TYR A 102 13.32 4.53 16.74
C TYR A 102 13.00 3.17 17.36
N ILE A 103 13.15 2.08 16.61
CA ILE A 103 12.95 0.72 17.13
C ILE A 103 13.96 0.42 18.23
N ILE A 104 15.24 0.77 18.04
CA ILE A 104 16.28 0.57 19.05
C ILE A 104 15.97 1.36 20.33
N MET A 105 15.63 2.65 20.21
CA MET A 105 15.23 3.49 21.34
C MET A 105 14.04 2.91 22.10
N LEU A 106 13.04 2.41 21.39
CA LEU A 106 11.83 1.82 21.96
C LEU A 106 12.14 0.55 22.74
N VAL A 107 12.99 -0.34 22.20
CA VAL A 107 13.43 -1.56 22.89
C VAL A 107 14.23 -1.23 24.15
N ILE A 108 15.12 -0.24 24.10
CA ILE A 108 15.89 0.22 25.27
C ILE A 108 14.95 0.78 26.35
N GLY A 109 14.00 1.63 25.96
CA GLY A 109 13.02 2.21 26.89
C GLY A 109 12.13 1.16 27.56
N LEU A 110 11.61 0.20 26.80
CA LEU A 110 10.85 -0.93 27.35
C LEU A 110 11.70 -1.78 28.30
N SER A 111 12.93 -2.08 27.92
CA SER A 111 13.84 -2.86 28.75
C SER A 111 14.14 -2.16 30.09
N ALA A 112 14.40 -0.85 30.06
CA ALA A 112 14.61 -0.05 31.27
C ALA A 112 13.36 0.00 32.16
N PHE A 113 12.17 0.12 31.55
CA PHE A 113 10.89 0.08 32.26
C PHE A 113 10.68 -1.27 32.96
N PHE A 114 10.85 -2.38 32.24
CA PHE A 114 10.74 -3.72 32.84
C PHE A 114 11.78 -3.96 33.93
N TYR A 115 13.01 -3.48 33.72
CA TYR A 115 14.06 -3.53 34.74
C TYR A 115 13.67 -2.76 35.99
N MET A 116 13.11 -1.55 35.85
CA MET A 116 12.60 -0.76 36.97
C MET A 116 11.49 -1.50 37.72
N VAL A 117 10.49 -2.03 37.01
CA VAL A 117 9.36 -2.76 37.61
C VAL A 117 9.81 -4.01 38.38
N ILE A 118 10.74 -4.79 37.83
CA ILE A 118 11.26 -6.01 38.48
C ILE A 118 12.10 -5.66 39.72
N ASN A 119 12.86 -4.56 39.67
CA ASN A 119 13.79 -4.19 40.74
C ASN A 119 13.19 -3.22 41.77
N THR A 120 11.97 -2.70 41.59
CA THR A 120 11.27 -1.92 42.60
C THR A 120 10.61 -2.85 43.63
N PRO A 121 11.06 -2.88 44.90
CA PRO A 121 10.37 -3.63 45.93
C PRO A 121 9.00 -2.99 46.20
N LEU A 122 7.96 -3.82 46.26
CA LEU A 122 6.61 -3.39 46.65
C LEU A 122 6.66 -2.68 48.00
N PRO A 123 5.98 -1.53 48.17
CA PRO A 123 5.90 -0.88 49.47
C PRO A 123 5.28 -1.88 50.47
N PRO A 124 5.83 -1.99 51.69
CA PRO A 124 5.20 -2.81 52.71
C PRO A 124 3.81 -2.23 53.02
N PHE A 125 2.78 -3.04 52.80
CA PHE A 125 1.40 -2.76 53.23
C PHE A 125 1.30 -2.79 54.76
#